data_AF-A0A0S4KRC4-F1
#
_entry.id   AF-A0A0S4KRC4-F1
#
_cell.length_a   1.000
_cell.length_b   1.000
_cell.length_c   1.000
_cell.angle_alpha   90.00
_cell.angle_beta   90.00
_cell.angle_gamma   90.00
#
_symmetry.space_group_name_H-M   'P 1'
#
loop_
_entity.id
_entity.type
_entity.pdbx_description
1 polymer ?
#
loop_
_entity_poly.entity_id
_entity_poly.type
_entity_poly.pdbx_seq_one_letter_code
_entity_poly.pdbx_strand_id
1 'polypeptide(L)'
;MIMTRDSHVARQFGASITLKRAESSDRQLFLVKYDPSNQTIPGRVKAMGGKIVLSASGWMLAELPFSPAMSLQKTPGFHFVRGVSIDQRRLELFRRAVEGAKSDRG
;
A
#
# COMPACT_ATOMS: atom_id res chain seq x y z
N MET A 1 23.73 -14.42 5.60
CA MET A 1 23.45 -14.60 7.04
C MET A 1 21.94 -14.63 7.22
N ILE A 2 21.34 -15.81 7.43
CA ILE A 2 19.89 -15.98 7.57
C ILE A 2 19.56 -15.88 9.05
N MET A 3 18.81 -14.85 9.46
CA MET A 3 18.27 -14.75 10.81
C MET A 3 16.90 -15.44 10.85
N THR A 4 16.88 -16.70 11.29
CA THR A 4 15.67 -17.45 11.61
C THR A 4 15.08 -16.92 12.91
N ARG A 5 13.99 -16.15 12.82
CA ARG A 5 13.16 -15.88 14.00
C ARG A 5 12.34 -17.14 14.27
N ASP A 6 12.68 -17.83 15.34
CA ASP A 6 11.91 -18.95 15.90
C ASP A 6 10.48 -18.46 16.21
N SER A 7 9.55 -18.73 15.29
CA SER A 7 8.12 -18.51 15.53
C SER A 7 7.63 -19.62 16.45
N HIS A 8 6.98 -19.29 17.57
CA HIS A 8 6.37 -20.25 18.51
C HIS A 8 5.45 -21.26 17.80
N VAL A 9 4.86 -20.87 16.67
CA VAL A 9 4.03 -21.72 15.81
C VAL A 9 4.81 -22.89 15.21
N ALA A 10 6.09 -22.71 14.86
CA ALA A 10 6.90 -23.76 14.23
C ALA A 10 7.20 -24.93 15.19
N ARG A 11 7.34 -24.65 16.50
CA ARG A 11 7.58 -25.69 17.51
C ARG A 11 6.35 -26.59 17.74
N GLN A 12 5.14 -26.07 17.59
CA GLN A 12 3.91 -26.83 17.83
C GLN A 12 3.61 -27.88 16.76
N PHE A 13 4.18 -27.77 15.55
CA PHE A 13 3.89 -28.66 14.42
C PHE A 13 5.04 -29.60 14.06
N GLY A 14 6.13 -29.65 14.84
CA GLY A 14 7.28 -30.53 14.57
C GLY A 14 7.97 -30.28 13.23
N ALA A 15 7.72 -29.13 12.60
CA ALA A 15 8.16 -28.79 11.25
C ALA A 15 8.88 -27.44 11.27
N SER A 16 10.04 -27.39 10.61
CA SER A 16 10.78 -26.14 10.42
C SER A 16 10.06 -25.31 9.36
N ILE A 17 9.13 -24.45 9.79
CA ILE A 17 8.39 -23.57 8.88
C ILE A 17 9.34 -22.45 8.43
N THR A 18 9.97 -22.64 7.28
CA THR A 18 10.70 -21.57 6.61
C THR A 18 9.69 -20.66 5.93
N LEU A 19 9.28 -19.58 6.61
CA LEU A 19 8.51 -18.49 6.00
C LEU A 19 9.41 -17.75 5.01
N LYS A 20 9.52 -18.27 3.78
CA LYS A 20 10.08 -17.50 2.66
C LYS A 20 9.12 -16.36 2.39
N ARG A 21 9.56 -15.13 2.66
CA ARG A 21 8.86 -13.92 2.21
C ARG A 21 8.82 -14.02 0.68
N ALA A 22 7.63 -14.25 0.12
CA ALA A 22 7.48 -14.25 -1.33
C ALA A 22 7.96 -12.89 -1.85
N GLU A 23 8.95 -12.89 -2.74
CA GLU A 23 9.18 -11.76 -3.63
C GLU A 23 8.01 -11.72 -4.61
N SER A 24 6.87 -11.29 -4.10
CA SER A 24 5.66 -11.15 -4.88
C SER A 24 5.78 -9.86 -5.68
N SER A 25 5.82 -10.00 -7.00
CA SER A 25 5.57 -8.93 -7.95
C SER A 25 4.10 -8.50 -7.96
N ASP A 26 3.24 -9.15 -7.17
CA ASP A 26 1.83 -8.81 -7.10
C ASP A 26 1.70 -7.42 -6.48
N ARG A 27 1.05 -6.57 -7.26
CA ARG A 27 0.75 -5.21 -6.85
C ARG A 27 -0.39 -5.29 -5.85
N GLN A 28 -0.19 -4.70 -4.68
CA GLN A 28 -1.20 -4.64 -3.63
C GLN A 28 -1.59 -3.19 -3.40
N LEU A 29 -2.80 -2.98 -2.89
CA LEU A 29 -3.27 -1.67 -2.48
C LEU A 29 -2.65 -1.30 -1.14
N PHE A 30 -2.06 -0.11 -1.08
CA PHE A 30 -1.52 0.49 0.14
C PHE A 30 -2.22 1.80 0.43
N LEU A 31 -2.59 2.01 1.70
CA LEU A 31 -2.90 3.32 2.24
C LEU A 31 -1.61 4.01 2.63
N VAL A 32 -1.37 5.16 2.02
CA VAL A 32 -0.19 6.00 2.23
C VAL A 32 -0.64 7.32 2.84
N LYS A 33 -0.16 7.65 4.05
CA LYS A 33 -0.33 8.98 4.65
C LYS A 33 1.02 9.71 4.66
N TYR A 34 0.98 10.98 4.34
CA TYR A 34 2.15 11.82 4.17
C TYR A 34 1.82 13.26 4.53
N ASP A 35 2.86 14.08 4.70
CA ASP A 35 2.67 15.50 4.97
C ASP A 35 2.04 16.20 3.74
N PRO A 36 0.85 16.81 3.86
CA PRO A 36 0.19 17.49 2.74
C PRO A 36 0.99 18.67 2.18
N SER A 37 1.91 19.26 2.95
CA SER A 37 2.81 20.32 2.45
C SER A 37 3.86 19.78 1.46
N ASN A 38 4.15 18.47 1.51
CA ASN A 38 5.14 17.84 0.66
C ASN A 38 4.52 17.33 -0.66
N GLN A 39 4.42 18.24 -1.63
CA GLN A 39 3.83 17.96 -2.95
C GLN A 39 4.63 16.96 -3.81
N THR A 40 5.85 16.59 -3.40
CA THR A 40 6.70 15.66 -4.17
C THR A 40 6.32 14.19 -3.95
N ILE A 41 5.55 13.89 -2.90
CA ILE A 41 5.25 12.53 -2.47
C ILE A 41 4.48 11.72 -3.54
N PRO A 42 3.41 12.24 -4.17
CA PRO A 42 2.74 11.55 -5.28
C PRO A 42 3.70 11.22 -6.44
N GLY A 43 4.63 12.12 -6.75
CA GLY A 43 5.64 11.91 -7.79
C GLY A 43 6.59 10.76 -7.46
N ARG A 44 7.06 10.68 -6.20
CA ARG A 44 7.91 9.57 -5.73
C ARG A 44 7.20 8.23 -5.80
N VAL A 45 5.94 8.17 -5.38
CA VAL A 45 5.13 6.93 -5.47
C VAL A 45 5.03 6.45 -6.92
N LYS A 46 4.80 7.36 -7.89
CA LYS A 46 4.80 7.04 -9.32
C LYS A 46 6.17 6.59 -9.84
N ALA A 47 7.24 7.26 -9.45
CA ALA A 47 8.61 6.92 -9.84
C ALA A 47 9.04 5.51 -9.37
N MET A 48 8.48 5.03 -8.26
CA MET A 48 8.66 3.66 -7.78
C MET A 48 7.74 2.64 -8.47
N GLY A 49 7.13 3.02 -9.59
CA GLY A 49 6.21 2.20 -10.35
C GLY A 49 4.81 2.10 -9.76
N GLY A 50 4.45 2.93 -8.76
CA GLY A 50 3.14 2.93 -8.12
C GLY A 50 2.05 3.57 -8.97
N LYS A 51 0.83 3.03 -8.87
CA LYS A 51 -0.36 3.60 -9.50
C LYS A 51 -1.28 4.18 -8.42
N ILE A 52 -1.52 5.48 -8.46
CA ILE A 52 -2.43 6.15 -7.53
C ILE A 52 -3.86 5.83 -7.96
N VAL A 53 -4.64 5.22 -7.07
CA VAL A 53 -6.03 4.81 -7.31
C VAL A 53 -7.00 5.88 -6.80
N LEU A 54 -6.70 6.45 -5.64
CA LEU A 54 -7.46 7.53 -5.02
C LEU A 54 -6.48 8.41 -4.24
N SER A 55 -6.73 9.71 -4.18
CA SER A 55 -5.89 10.64 -3.42
C SER A 55 -6.69 11.82 -2.89
N ALA A 56 -6.30 12.30 -1.73
CA ALA A 56 -6.75 13.56 -1.16
C ALA A 56 -5.58 14.24 -0.43
N SER A 57 -5.84 15.38 0.20
CA SER A 57 -4.80 16.09 0.96
C SER A 57 -4.26 15.21 2.09
N GLY A 58 -2.94 14.96 2.09
CA GLY A 58 -2.21 14.22 3.12
C GLY A 58 -2.36 12.69 3.08
N TRP A 59 -3.09 12.13 2.10
CA TRP A 59 -3.17 10.68 1.93
C TRP A 59 -3.50 10.22 0.51
N MET A 60 -3.16 8.97 0.19
CA MET A 60 -3.53 8.31 -1.06
C MET A 60 -3.67 6.81 -0.89
N LEU A 61 -4.47 6.20 -1.76
CA LEU A 61 -4.46 4.77 -2.04
C LEU A 61 -3.63 4.54 -3.30
N ALA A 62 -2.62 3.68 -3.20
CA ALA A 62 -1.73 3.37 -4.31
C ALA A 62 -1.52 1.87 -4.45
N GLU A 63 -1.55 1.38 -5.69
CA GLU A 63 -1.12 0.02 -6.06
C GLU A 63 0.39 0.01 -6.25
N LEU A 64 1.09 -0.68 -5.36
CA LEU A 64 2.55 -0.78 -5.32
C LEU A 64 2.97 -2.25 -5.18
N PRO A 65 4.12 -2.65 -5.74
CA PRO A 65 4.76 -3.89 -5.33
C PRO A 65 5.18 -3.77 -3.85
N PHE A 66 5.20 -4.91 -3.14
CA PHE A 66 5.42 -4.93 -1.70
C PHE A 66 6.75 -4.30 -1.28
N SER A 67 7.85 -4.65 -1.96
CA SER A 67 9.20 -4.14 -1.64
C SER A 67 9.31 -2.61 -1.76
N PRO A 68 8.88 -1.97 -2.88
CA PRO A 68 8.72 -0.52 -2.97
C PRO A 68 7.90 0.10 -1.83
N ALA A 69 6.74 -0.48 -1.49
CA ALA A 69 5.90 0.04 -0.42
C ALA A 69 6.61 0.01 0.95
N MET A 70 7.36 -1.05 1.23
CA MET A 70 8.14 -1.15 2.47
C MET A 70 9.32 -0.16 2.50
N SER A 71 9.90 0.16 1.36
CA SER A 71 10.94 1.22 1.25
C SER A 71 10.35 2.62 1.51
N LEU A 72 9.13 2.89 1.03
CA LEU A 72 8.43 4.16 1.30
C LEU A 72 8.21 4.40 2.80
N GLN A 73 7.93 3.35 3.57
CA GLN A 73 7.74 3.46 5.01
C GLN A 73 8.99 4.01 5.74
N LYS A 74 10.18 3.83 5.17
CA LYS A 74 11.45 4.31 5.75
C LYS A 74 11.84 5.70 5.25
N THR A 75 11.08 6.26 4.32
CA THR A 75 11.42 7.54 3.67
C THR A 75 10.86 8.71 4.48
N PRO A 76 11.66 9.76 4.75
CA PRO A 76 11.18 10.97 5.40
C PRO A 76 9.98 11.59 4.66
N GLY A 77 9.00 12.08 5.40
CA GLY A 77 7.76 12.68 4.87
C GLY A 77 6.61 11.69 4.67
N PHE A 78 6.86 10.37 4.78
CA PHE A 78 5.81 9.35 4.86
C PHE A 78 5.53 9.03 6.33
N HIS A 79 4.30 9.23 6.76
CA HIS A 79 3.88 8.92 8.14
C HIS A 79 3.34 7.49 8.26
N PHE A 80 2.74 6.97 7.19
CA PHE A 80 2.05 5.70 7.23
C PHE A 80 2.07 5.04 5.85
N VAL A 81 2.45 3.77 5.79
CA VAL A 81 2.30 2.92 4.60
C VAL A 81 1.87 1.53 5.08
N ARG A 82 0.64 1.12 4.76
CA ARG A 82 0.09 -0.20 5.12
C ARG A 82 -0.73 -0.77 3.99
N GLY A 83 -0.61 -2.09 3.79
CA GLY A 83 -1.47 -2.83 2.87
C GLY A 83 -2.91 -2.78 3.36
N VAL A 84 -3.85 -2.61 2.43
CA VAL A 84 -5.28 -2.61 2.72
C VAL A 84 -5.98 -3.53 1.73
N SER A 85 -6.92 -4.33 2.24
CA SER A 85 -7.83 -5.11 1.42
C SER A 85 -9.12 -4.32 1.27
N ILE A 86 -9.41 -3.90 0.04
CA ILE A 86 -10.64 -3.18 -0.28
C ILE A 86 -11.49 -4.09 -1.15
N ASP A 87 -12.76 -4.23 -0.79
CA ASP A 87 -13.74 -4.87 -1.65
C ASP A 87 -13.87 -4.08 -2.96
N GLN A 88 -13.53 -4.72 -4.08
CA GLN A 88 -13.45 -4.07 -5.37
C GLN A 88 -14.81 -3.51 -5.82
N ARG A 89 -15.93 -4.21 -5.55
CA ARG A 89 -17.27 -3.73 -5.89
C ARG A 89 -17.61 -2.46 -5.11
N ARG A 90 -17.26 -2.42 -3.82
CA ARG A 90 -17.48 -1.21 -2.99
C ARG A 90 -16.64 -0.04 -3.47
N LEU A 91 -15.39 -0.27 -3.88
CA LEU A 91 -14.54 0.78 -4.43
C LEU A 91 -15.09 1.34 -5.75
N GLU A 92 -15.56 0.46 -6.65
CA GLU A 92 -16.16 0.87 -7.92
C GLU A 92 -17.44 1.68 -7.71
N LEU A 93 -18.32 1.25 -6.79
CA LEU A 93 -19.52 2.00 -6.42
C LEU A 93 -19.17 3.39 -5.86
N PHE A 94 -18.17 3.47 -4.99
CA PHE A 94 -17.69 4.73 -4.46
C PHE A 94 -17.15 5.65 -5.56
N ARG A 95 -16.33 5.13 -6.49
CA ARG A 95 -15.79 5.91 -7.62
C ARG A 95 -16.90 6.49 -8.48
N ARG A 96 -17.91 5.68 -8.82
CA ARG A 96 -19.08 6.14 -9.59
C ARG A 96 -19.86 7.23 -8.87
N ALA A 97 -20.06 7.10 -7.55
CA ALA A 97 -20.74 8.12 -6.75
C ALA A 97 -19.97 9.45 -6.72
N VAL A 98 -18.64 9.41 -6.57
CA VAL A 98 -17.80 10.60 -6.53
C VAL A 98 -17.65 11.26 -7.91
N GLU A 99 -17.54 10.47 -8.97
CA GLU A 99 -17.47 10.97 -10.35
C GLU A 99 -18.83 11.52 -10.81
N GLY A 100 -19.94 10.85 -10.47
CA GLY A 100 -21.30 11.34 -10.72
C GLY A 100 -21.60 12.65 -9.99
N ALA A 101 -21.16 12.78 -8.74
CA ALA A 101 -21.31 14.02 -7.96
C ALA A 101 -20.53 15.22 -8.53
N LYS A 102 -19.51 14.99 -9.38
CA LYS A 102 -18.81 16.06 -10.12
C LYS A 102 -19.56 16.50 -11.37
N SER A 103 -20.38 15.63 -11.95
CA SER A 103 -21.15 15.92 -13.18
C SER A 103 -22.37 16.80 -12.92
N ASP A 104 -22.92 16.79 -11.70
CA ASP A 104 -24.11 17.56 -11.30
C ASP A 104 -23.81 18.99 -10.82
N ARG A 105 -22.54 19.43 -10.90
CA ARG A 105 -22.10 20.79 -10.57
C ARG A 105 -21.58 21.56 -11.80
N GLY A 106 -21.94 21.10 -13.01
CA GLY A 106 -21.64 21.75 -14.28
C GLY A 106 -22.81 22.56 -14.79
#